data_AF-A0A956SKX4-F1
#
_entry.id   AF-A0A956SKX4-F1
#
_cell.length_a   1.000
_cell.length_b   1.000
_cell.length_c   1.000
_cell.angle_alpha   90.00
_cell.angle_beta   90.00
_cell.angle_gamma   90.00
#
_symmetry.space_group_name_H-M   'P 1'
#
loop_
_entity.id
_entity.type
_entity.pdbx_description
1 polymer ?
#
loop_
_entity_poly.entity_id
_entity_poly.type
_entity_poly.pdbx_seq_one_letter_code
_entity_poly.pdbx_strand_id
1 'polypeptide(L)'
;MTGLGLELTQRQRTLLSALYPVLLLFILNPVMELVANSWPLNFGDTRWRFGFLGAVLSAVLPIIVGLGLVALVASMLGHRGTIRAVAVGGLLATLTLLGAGLLFGLDALQVRGMVRVNTRDLFDATTFKTLLMTALLIPVSAWLAVKSWEASRGGKAADREPKAGLVVGQ
;
A
#
# COMPACT_ATOMS: atom_id res chain seq x y z
N MET A 1 2.94 16.12 24.71
CA MET A 1 4.26 15.62 24.28
C MET A 1 4.63 16.33 23.01
N THR A 2 5.26 17.48 23.20
CA THR A 2 5.49 18.56 22.25
C THR A 2 7.01 18.74 22.18
N GLY A 3 7.58 18.81 20.97
CA GLY A 3 8.87 19.48 20.80
C GLY A 3 10.14 18.64 20.72
N LEU A 4 10.11 17.39 20.24
CA LEU A 4 11.31 16.82 19.58
C LEU A 4 11.23 17.17 18.09
N GLY A 5 11.27 18.48 17.80
CA GLY A 5 11.48 18.97 16.45
C GLY A 5 12.90 18.62 16.07
N LEU A 6 13.10 17.43 15.49
CA LEU A 6 14.35 17.07 14.86
C LEU A 6 14.60 18.13 13.78
N GLU A 7 15.46 19.09 14.06
CA GLU A 7 15.98 20.00 13.06
C GLU A 7 16.80 19.15 12.09
N LEU A 8 16.14 18.64 11.06
CA LEU A 8 16.80 17.92 9.99
C LEU A 8 17.73 18.90 9.30
N THR A 9 19.02 18.58 9.33
CA THR A 9 20.01 19.32 8.57
C THR A 9 19.60 19.37 7.10
N GLN A 10 19.94 20.46 6.39
CA GLN A 10 19.61 20.62 4.97
C GLN A 10 20.07 19.41 4.14
N ARG A 11 21.22 18.82 4.49
CA ARG A 11 21.74 17.59 3.87
C ARG A 11 20.80 16.40 4.04
N GLN A 12 20.26 16.18 5.24
CA GLN A 12 19.31 15.09 5.50
C GLN A 12 18.01 15.28 4.71
N ARG A 13 17.50 16.51 4.59
CA ARG A 13 16.29 16.79 3.79
C ARG A 13 16.48 16.43 2.32
N THR A 14 17.65 16.78 1.75
CA THR A 14 17.99 16.43 0.36
C THR A 14 18.14 14.92 0.17
N LEU A 15 18.73 14.20 1.14
CA LEU A 15 18.83 12.74 1.06
C LEU A 15 17.46 12.06 1.15
N LEU A 16 16.59 12.54 2.04
CA LEU A 16 15.23 12.02 2.18
C LEU A 16 14.37 12.28 0.92
N SER A 17 14.50 13.45 0.29
CA SER A 17 13.76 13.73 -0.93
C SER A 17 14.23 12.86 -2.11
N ALA A 18 15.51 12.51 -2.17
CA ALA A 18 16.04 11.58 -3.16
C ALA A 18 15.48 10.15 -3.03
N LEU A 19 14.90 9.77 -1.88
CA LEU A 19 14.26 8.47 -1.71
C LEU A 19 12.93 8.34 -2.44
N TYR A 20 12.21 9.43 -2.72
CA TYR A 20 10.92 9.37 -3.42
C TYR A 20 10.96 8.61 -4.74
N PRO A 21 11.86 8.90 -5.71
CA PRO A 21 11.91 8.15 -6.95
C PRO A 21 12.25 6.67 -6.74
N VAL A 22 13.12 6.34 -5.77
CA VAL A 22 13.46 4.96 -5.44
C VAL A 22 12.24 4.19 -4.92
N LEU A 23 11.50 4.80 -3.98
CA LEU A 23 10.28 4.21 -3.42
C LEU A 23 9.17 4.12 -4.46
N LEU A 24 9.09 5.08 -5.38
CA LEU A 24 8.14 5.02 -6.49
C LEU A 24 8.44 3.84 -7.40
N LEU A 25 9.70 3.63 -7.80
CA LEU A 25 10.10 2.47 -8.61
C LEU A 25 9.84 1.15 -7.87
N PHE A 26 10.09 1.12 -6.56
CA PHE A 26 9.80 -0.04 -5.72
C PHE A 26 8.31 -0.42 -5.73
N ILE A 27 7.42 0.58 -5.70
CA ILE A 27 5.96 0.38 -5.78
C ILE A 27 5.52 0.00 -7.20
N LEU A 28 6.14 0.60 -8.23
CA LEU A 28 5.76 0.38 -9.63
C LEU A 28 6.21 -0.98 -10.17
N ASN A 29 7.34 -1.52 -9.70
CA ASN A 29 7.86 -2.81 -10.18
C ASN A 29 6.81 -3.94 -10.15
N PRO A 30 6.17 -4.27 -9.01
CA PRO A 30 5.16 -5.33 -8.98
C PRO A 30 3.92 -5.03 -9.82
N VAL A 31 3.60 -3.75 -10.07
CA VAL A 31 2.50 -3.35 -10.97
C VAL A 31 2.85 -3.67 -12.42
N MET A 32 4.08 -3.38 -12.84
CA MET A 32 4.57 -3.68 -14.18
C MET A 32 4.64 -5.19 -14.42
N GLU A 33 5.14 -5.95 -13.44
CA GLU A 33 5.15 -7.42 -13.48
C GLU A 33 3.73 -7.98 -13.59
N LEU A 34 2.78 -7.44 -12.83
CA LEU A 34 1.38 -7.86 -12.92
C LEU A 34 0.83 -7.62 -14.32
N VAL A 35 1.00 -6.42 -14.89
CA VAL A 35 0.51 -6.09 -16.23
C VAL A 35 1.14 -7.01 -17.29
N ALA A 36 2.45 -7.22 -17.22
CA ALA A 36 3.18 -8.08 -18.17
C ALA A 36 2.71 -9.54 -18.10
N ASN A 37 2.52 -10.08 -16.89
CA ASN A 37 2.11 -11.48 -16.69
C ASN A 37 0.62 -11.72 -16.93
N SER A 38 -0.20 -10.67 -16.99
CA SER A 38 -1.64 -10.79 -17.21
C SER A 38 -2.03 -10.84 -18.68
N TRP A 39 -1.11 -10.49 -19.59
CA TRP A 39 -1.39 -10.38 -21.02
C TRP A 39 -1.19 -11.72 -21.73
N PRO A 40 -2.13 -12.18 -22.60
CA PRO A 40 -3.41 -11.56 -22.95
C PRO A 40 -4.50 -11.76 -21.89
N LEU A 41 -5.38 -10.76 -21.74
CA LEU A 41 -6.47 -10.81 -20.76
C LEU A 41 -7.51 -11.88 -21.15
N ASN A 42 -7.73 -12.87 -20.29
CA ASN A 42 -8.69 -13.94 -20.53
C ASN A 42 -9.63 -14.17 -19.32
N PHE A 43 -10.58 -13.25 -19.14
CA PHE A 43 -11.54 -13.31 -18.03
C PHE A 43 -12.50 -14.51 -18.07
N GLY A 44 -12.62 -15.19 -19.22
CA GLY A 44 -13.45 -16.39 -19.38
C GLY A 44 -12.81 -17.66 -18.86
N ASP A 45 -11.49 -17.69 -18.67
CA ASP A 45 -10.76 -18.85 -18.17
C ASP A 45 -10.53 -18.75 -16.65
N THR A 46 -11.12 -19.68 -15.90
CA THR A 46 -10.94 -19.78 -14.44
C THR A 46 -9.46 -19.93 -14.05
N ARG A 47 -8.63 -20.61 -14.86
CA ARG A 47 -7.19 -20.77 -14.58
C ARG A 47 -6.47 -19.45 -14.68
N TRP A 48 -6.79 -18.65 -15.70
CA TRP A 48 -6.22 -17.31 -15.86
C TRP A 48 -6.61 -16.42 -14.69
N ARG A 49 -7.89 -16.41 -14.30
CA ARG A 49 -8.38 -15.61 -13.16
C ARG A 49 -7.70 -15.99 -11.85
N PHE A 50 -7.59 -17.29 -11.57
CA PHE A 50 -6.91 -17.79 -10.37
C PHE A 50 -5.44 -17.36 -10.33
N GLY A 51 -4.73 -17.53 -11.45
CA GLY A 51 -3.32 -17.10 -11.58
C GLY A 51 -3.16 -15.59 -11.41
N PHE A 52 -4.01 -14.80 -12.08
CA PHE A 52 -4.02 -13.35 -11.98
C PHE A 52 -4.28 -12.87 -10.55
N LEU A 53 -5.32 -13.39 -9.89
CA LEU A 53 -5.65 -13.02 -8.51
C LEU A 53 -4.53 -13.41 -7.54
N GLY A 54 -3.91 -14.59 -7.72
CA GLY A 54 -2.73 -14.98 -6.94
C GLY A 54 -1.54 -14.02 -7.12
N ALA A 55 -1.32 -13.53 -8.35
CA ALA A 55 -0.31 -12.52 -8.64
C ALA A 55 -0.65 -11.16 -8.00
N VAL A 56 -1.90 -10.70 -8.10
CA VAL A 56 -2.38 -9.48 -7.42
C VAL A 56 -2.11 -9.57 -5.92
N LEU A 57 -2.54 -10.64 -5.25
CA LEU A 57 -2.38 -10.80 -3.81
C LEU A 57 -0.90 -10.82 -3.39
N SER A 58 -0.03 -11.37 -4.23
CA SER A 58 1.42 -11.40 -3.99
C SER A 58 2.09 -10.04 -4.22
N ALA A 59 1.59 -9.24 -5.16
CA ALA A 59 2.06 -7.89 -5.46
C ALA A 59 1.69 -6.85 -4.38
N VAL A 60 0.60 -7.07 -3.63
CA VAL A 60 0.12 -6.08 -2.66
C VAL A 60 1.07 -5.88 -1.48
N LEU A 61 1.74 -6.93 -0.98
CA LEU A 61 2.67 -6.80 0.14
C LEU A 61 3.80 -5.77 -0.12
N PRO A 62 4.63 -5.89 -1.19
CA PRO A 62 5.67 -4.91 -1.45
C PRO A 62 5.10 -3.51 -1.70
N ILE A 63 3.91 -3.38 -2.29
CA ILE A 63 3.22 -2.09 -2.45
C ILE A 63 2.90 -1.47 -1.08
N ILE A 64 2.33 -2.23 -0.14
CA ILE A 64 2.03 -1.74 1.23
C ILE A 64 3.31 -1.30 1.94
N VAL A 65 4.39 -2.09 1.81
CA VAL A 65 5.70 -1.74 2.40
C VAL A 65 6.22 -0.43 1.80
N GLY A 66 6.20 -0.30 0.47
CA GLY A 66 6.61 0.92 -0.23
C GLY A 66 5.79 2.13 0.21
N LEU A 67 4.47 1.98 0.31
CA LEU A 67 3.57 3.03 0.82
C LEU A 67 3.90 3.42 2.26
N GLY A 68 4.19 2.46 3.13
CA GLY A 68 4.62 2.71 4.51
C GLY A 68 5.92 3.52 4.58
N LEU A 69 6.90 3.18 3.75
CA LEU A 69 8.15 3.94 3.64
C LEU A 69 7.93 5.36 3.10
N VAL A 70 7.05 5.53 2.11
CA VAL A 70 6.67 6.85 1.60
C VAL A 70 5.99 7.69 2.69
N ALA A 71 5.09 7.11 3.48
CA ALA A 71 4.47 7.81 4.61
C ALA A 71 5.50 8.20 5.67
N LEU A 72 6.46 7.34 5.96
CA LEU A 72 7.55 7.65 6.89
C LEU A 72 8.36 8.87 6.40
N VAL A 73 8.87 8.82 5.17
CA VAL A 73 9.63 9.94 4.58
C VAL A 73 8.79 11.21 4.51
N ALA A 74 7.53 11.11 4.08
CA ALA A 74 6.63 12.25 3.99
C ALA A 74 6.30 12.86 5.36
N SER A 75 6.22 12.05 6.41
CA SER A 75 6.02 12.55 7.78
C SER A 75 7.25 13.29 8.31
N MET A 76 8.45 12.80 8.04
CA MET A 76 9.71 13.48 8.39
C MET A 76 9.90 14.81 7.63
N LEU A 77 9.45 14.87 6.37
CA LEU A 77 9.54 16.09 5.55
C LEU A 77 8.33 17.04 5.71
N GLY A 78 7.28 16.64 6.42
CA GLY A 78 6.05 17.43 6.57
C GLY A 78 5.18 17.51 5.30
N HIS A 79 5.37 16.61 4.33
CA HIS A 79 4.64 16.60 3.05
C HIS A 79 3.22 16.02 3.20
N ARG A 80 2.29 16.84 3.71
CA ARG A 80 0.89 16.43 3.98
C ARG A 80 0.16 15.88 2.75
N GLY A 81 0.43 16.43 1.56
CA GLY A 81 -0.16 15.96 0.30
C GLY A 81 0.20 14.50 0.01
N THR A 82 1.48 14.15 0.15
CA THR A 82 1.98 12.79 -0.04
C THR A 82 1.40 11.83 0.99
N ILE A 83 1.27 12.24 2.26
CA ILE A 83 0.66 11.41 3.30
C ILE A 83 -0.81 11.08 2.95
N ARG A 84 -1.57 12.04 2.39
CA ARG A 84 -2.94 11.77 1.91
C ARG A 84 -2.96 10.77 0.75
N ALA A 85 -2.03 10.90 -0.19
CA ALA A 85 -1.91 9.95 -1.29
C ALA A 85 -1.63 8.53 -0.77
N VAL A 86 -0.76 8.40 0.24
CA VAL A 86 -0.52 7.11 0.91
C VAL A 86 -1.77 6.58 1.61
N ALA A 87 -2.53 7.44 2.29
CA ALA A 87 -3.78 7.03 2.93
C ALA A 87 -4.80 6.45 1.93
N VAL A 88 -4.96 7.12 0.78
CA VAL A 88 -5.81 6.64 -0.31
C VAL A 88 -5.27 5.34 -0.90
N GLY A 89 -3.95 5.25 -1.13
CA GLY A 89 -3.30 4.03 -1.61
C GLY A 89 -3.48 2.85 -0.65
N GLY A 90 -3.35 3.08 0.65
CA GLY A 90 -3.60 2.07 1.68
C GLY A 90 -5.05 1.58 1.67
N LEU A 91 -6.01 2.49 1.54
CA LEU A 91 -7.44 2.14 1.43
C LEU A 91 -7.72 1.31 0.17
N LEU A 92 -7.17 1.72 -0.98
CA LEU A 92 -7.29 0.96 -2.24
C LEU A 92 -6.67 -0.43 -2.11
N ALA A 93 -5.53 -0.56 -1.44
CA ALA A 93 -4.90 -1.85 -1.16
C ALA A 93 -5.79 -2.73 -0.28
N THR A 94 -6.41 -2.18 0.78
CA THR A 94 -7.36 -2.92 1.62
C THR A 94 -8.56 -3.42 0.83
N LEU A 95 -9.19 -2.56 0.02
CA LEU A 95 -10.34 -2.95 -0.81
C LEU A 95 -9.94 -4.01 -1.84
N THR A 96 -8.76 -3.87 -2.43
CA THR A 96 -8.21 -4.84 -3.37
C THR A 96 -7.99 -6.20 -2.70
N LEU A 97 -7.39 -6.24 -1.50
CA LEU A 97 -7.18 -7.48 -0.75
C LEU A 97 -8.51 -8.16 -0.39
N LEU A 98 -9.52 -7.40 0.02
CA LEU A 98 -10.85 -7.95 0.32
C LEU A 98 -11.50 -8.55 -0.92
N GLY A 99 -11.58 -7.78 -2.01
CA GLY A 99 -12.21 -8.24 -3.25
C GLY A 99 -11.45 -9.41 -3.89
N ALA A 100 -10.14 -9.26 -4.07
CA ALA A 100 -9.30 -10.28 -4.68
C ALA A 100 -9.19 -11.53 -3.81
N GLY A 101 -9.10 -11.40 -2.48
CA GLY A 101 -9.04 -12.53 -1.55
C GLY A 101 -10.31 -13.39 -1.60
N LEU A 102 -11.48 -12.76 -1.63
CA LEU A 102 -12.76 -13.46 -1.75
C LEU A 102 -12.87 -14.19 -3.10
N LEU A 103 -12.58 -13.51 -4.21
CA LEU A 103 -12.63 -14.11 -5.55
C LEU A 103 -11.59 -15.23 -5.71
N PHE A 104 -10.39 -15.04 -5.16
CA PHE A 104 -9.32 -16.03 -5.21
C PHE A 104 -9.72 -17.31 -4.46
N GLY A 105 -10.33 -17.18 -3.28
CA GLY A 105 -10.83 -18.34 -2.53
C GLY A 105 -11.90 -19.13 -3.29
N LEU A 106 -12.81 -18.44 -3.99
CA LEU A 106 -13.83 -19.09 -4.83
C LEU A 106 -13.20 -19.80 -6.03
N ASP A 107 -12.32 -19.12 -6.76
CA ASP A 107 -11.63 -19.70 -7.93
C ASP A 107 -10.71 -20.86 -7.52
N ALA A 108 -10.11 -20.81 -6.32
CA ALA A 108 -9.30 -21.90 -5.78
C ALA A 108 -10.09 -23.21 -5.64
N LEU A 109 -11.34 -23.14 -5.16
CA LEU A 109 -12.20 -24.32 -5.03
C LEU A 109 -12.53 -24.93 -6.40
N GLN A 110 -12.74 -24.09 -7.42
CA GLN A 110 -13.00 -24.55 -8.79
C GLN A 110 -11.75 -25.21 -9.40
N VAL A 111 -10.59 -24.56 -9.28
CA VAL A 111 -9.32 -25.06 -9.84
C VAL A 111 -8.84 -26.33 -9.15
N ARG A 112 -9.11 -26.50 -7.84
CA ARG A 112 -8.73 -27.70 -7.07
C ARG A 112 -9.26 -29.01 -7.68
N GLY A 113 -10.41 -28.96 -8.34
CA GLY A 113 -10.99 -30.09 -9.08
C GLY A 113 -10.22 -30.46 -10.35
N MET A 114 -9.47 -29.51 -10.92
CA MET A 114 -8.71 -29.66 -12.17
C MET A 114 -7.23 -30.01 -11.93
N VAL A 115 -6.73 -29.89 -10.70
CA VAL A 115 -5.34 -30.16 -10.34
C VAL A 115 -5.08 -31.66 -10.27
N ARG A 116 -3.94 -32.09 -10.82
CA ARG A 116 -3.50 -33.50 -10.77
C ARG A 116 -3.31 -33.94 -9.31
N VAL A 117 -3.66 -35.20 -9.01
CA VAL A 117 -3.61 -35.76 -7.65
C VAL A 117 -2.24 -35.55 -6.99
N ASN A 118 -1.15 -35.77 -7.73
CA ASN A 118 0.23 -35.65 -7.22
C ASN A 118 0.66 -34.22 -6.86
N THR A 119 -0.09 -33.18 -7.28
CA THR A 119 0.23 -31.76 -7.01
C THR A 119 -0.79 -31.08 -6.09
N ARG A 120 -1.81 -31.82 -5.63
CA ARG A 120 -2.92 -31.25 -4.86
C ARG A 120 -2.47 -30.72 -3.50
N ASP A 121 -1.57 -31.41 -2.81
CA ASP A 121 -1.10 -30.97 -1.49
C ASP A 121 -0.32 -29.65 -1.56
N LEU A 122 0.54 -29.51 -2.58
CA LEU A 122 1.27 -28.26 -2.82
C LEU A 122 0.32 -27.12 -3.18
N PHE A 123 -0.71 -27.40 -3.97
CA PHE A 123 -1.75 -26.43 -4.33
C PHE A 123 -2.52 -25.97 -3.10
N ASP A 124 -2.97 -26.90 -2.25
CA ASP A 124 -3.72 -26.59 -1.03
C ASP A 124 -2.87 -25.79 -0.04
N ALA A 125 -1.61 -26.17 0.16
CA ALA A 125 -0.67 -25.44 1.02
C ALA A 125 -0.40 -24.01 0.53
N THR A 126 -0.19 -23.84 -0.78
CA THR A 126 0.06 -22.52 -1.39
C THR A 126 -1.18 -21.64 -1.30
N THR A 127 -2.36 -22.18 -1.61
CA THR A 127 -3.64 -21.48 -1.50
C THR A 127 -3.90 -21.02 -0.07
N PHE A 128 -3.71 -21.92 0.90
CA PHE A 128 -3.89 -21.62 2.31
C PHE A 128 -2.93 -20.52 2.78
N LYS A 129 -1.64 -20.63 2.42
CA LYS A 129 -0.63 -19.59 2.71
C LYS A 129 -1.05 -18.23 2.14
N THR A 130 -1.48 -18.17 0.89
CA THR A 130 -1.90 -16.92 0.24
C THR A 130 -3.12 -16.31 0.93
N LEU A 131 -4.12 -17.12 1.27
CA LEU A 131 -5.32 -16.65 1.99
C LEU A 131 -4.98 -16.16 3.40
N LEU A 132 -4.12 -16.87 4.13
CA LEU A 132 -3.67 -16.48 5.46
C LEU A 132 -2.90 -15.14 5.41
N MET A 133 -1.96 -15.00 4.47
CA MET A 133 -1.23 -13.75 4.28
C MET A 133 -2.16 -12.60 3.89
N THR A 134 -3.13 -12.85 3.01
CA THR A 134 -4.14 -11.87 2.62
C THR A 134 -4.96 -11.42 3.83
N ALA A 135 -5.42 -12.36 4.66
CA ALA A 135 -6.17 -12.08 5.89
C ALA A 135 -5.36 -11.22 6.87
N LEU A 136 -4.05 -11.47 7.00
CA LEU A 136 -3.15 -10.68 7.85
C LEU A 136 -2.85 -9.28 7.26
N LEU A 137 -2.81 -9.14 5.94
CA LEU A 137 -2.51 -7.85 5.29
C LEU A 137 -3.69 -6.87 5.27
N ILE A 138 -4.92 -7.36 5.35
CA ILE A 138 -6.12 -6.52 5.45
C ILE A 138 -6.04 -5.55 6.64
N PRO A 139 -5.85 -5.99 7.90
CA PRO A 139 -5.78 -5.08 9.03
C PRO A 139 -4.54 -4.18 8.97
N VAL A 140 -3.40 -4.66 8.45
CA VAL A 140 -2.17 -3.87 8.31
C VAL A 140 -2.39 -2.70 7.33
N SER A 141 -2.96 -2.98 6.15
CA SER A 141 -3.26 -1.95 5.14
C SER A 141 -4.32 -0.96 5.63
N ALA A 142 -5.37 -1.45 6.30
CA ALA A 142 -6.42 -0.61 6.87
C ALA A 142 -5.84 0.34 7.94
N TRP A 143 -4.99 -0.19 8.82
CA TRP A 143 -4.30 0.60 9.84
C TRP A 143 -3.40 1.67 9.22
N LEU A 144 -2.61 1.31 8.20
CA LEU A 144 -1.77 2.25 7.48
C LEU A 144 -2.60 3.38 6.85
N ALA A 145 -3.74 3.05 6.24
CA ALA A 145 -4.65 4.00 5.64
C ALA A 145 -5.20 5.00 6.68
N VAL A 146 -5.72 4.48 7.80
CA VAL A 146 -6.29 5.28 8.89
C VAL A 146 -5.22 6.18 9.52
N LYS A 147 -4.05 5.64 9.87
CA LYS A 147 -2.98 6.42 10.50
C LYS A 147 -2.38 7.47 9.58
N SER A 148 -2.23 7.17 8.30
CA SER A 148 -1.81 8.17 7.31
C SER A 148 -2.87 9.28 7.19
N TRP A 149 -4.15 8.91 7.19
CA TRP A 149 -5.24 9.90 7.11
C TRP A 149 -5.28 10.82 8.34
N GLU A 150 -5.17 10.27 9.55
CA GLU A 150 -5.07 11.01 10.82
C GLU A 150 -3.88 11.96 10.81
N ALA A 151 -2.68 11.47 10.45
CA ALA A 151 -1.46 12.29 10.36
C ALA A 151 -1.60 13.46 9.38
N SER A 152 -2.36 13.29 8.29
CA SER A 152 -2.60 14.36 7.31
C SER A 152 -3.54 15.47 7.80
N ARG A 153 -4.30 15.23 8.88
CA ARG A 153 -5.29 16.18 9.43
C ARG A 153 -4.72 17.08 10.53
N GLY A 154 -3.77 16.59 11.33
CA GLY A 154 -3.28 17.26 12.55
C GLY A 154 -2.60 18.63 12.36
N GLY A 155 -2.23 19.00 11.14
CA GLY A 155 -1.42 20.19 10.89
C GLY A 155 -2.15 21.53 10.76
N LYS A 156 -3.49 21.55 10.59
CA LYS A 156 -4.22 22.82 10.38
C LYS A 156 -4.36 23.68 11.66
N ALA A 157 -4.18 23.08 12.84
CA ALA A 157 -4.35 23.79 14.12
C ALA A 157 -3.09 24.58 14.53
N ALA A 158 -1.90 24.13 14.13
CA ALA A 158 -0.63 24.78 14.50
C ALA A 158 -0.24 25.95 13.58
N ASP A 159 -0.66 25.96 12.31
CA ASP A 159 -0.40 27.06 11.36
C ASP A 159 -1.33 28.27 11.56
N ARG A 160 -2.21 28.24 12.56
CA ARG A 160 -3.00 29.39 13.02
C ARG A 160 -2.35 30.03 14.24
N GLU A 161 -1.05 30.29 14.19
CA GLU A 161 -0.54 31.41 14.99
C GLU A 161 -1.33 32.65 14.54
N PRO A 162 -2.10 33.29 15.44
CA PRO A 162 -2.76 34.53 15.11
C PRO A 162 -1.65 35.48 14.69
N LYS A 163 -1.68 35.97 13.44
CA LYS A 163 -0.80 37.04 12.98
C LYS A 163 -0.92 38.14 14.01
N ALA A 164 0.05 38.20 14.93
CA ALA A 164 0.12 39.20 15.96
C ALA A 164 0.03 40.53 15.24
N GLY A 165 -0.92 41.35 15.70
CA GLY A 165 -1.46 42.49 14.97
C GLY A 165 -0.37 43.26 14.24
N LEU A 166 -0.61 43.48 12.95
CA LEU A 166 0.00 44.58 12.24
C LEU A 166 -0.40 45.86 13.00
N VAL A 167 0.43 46.27 13.95
CA VAL A 167 0.31 47.55 14.65
C VAL A 167 0.62 48.60 13.59
N VAL A 168 -0.43 49.10 12.94
CA VAL A 168 -0.35 50.31 12.14
C VAL A 168 -0.30 51.47 13.13
N GLY A 169 0.91 51.80 13.59
CA GLY A 169 1.17 53.06 14.26
C GLY A 169 1.27 54.16 13.21
N GLN A 170 0.32 55.09 13.22
CA GLN A 170 0.43 56.44 12.65
C GLN A 170 0.23 57.44 13.77
#